data_AF-A0A2V8QFX0-F1
#
_entry.id   AF-A0A2V8QFX0-F1
#
_cell.length_a   1.000
_cell.length_b   1.000
_cell.length_c   1.000
_cell.angle_alpha   90.00
_cell.angle_beta   90.00
_cell.angle_gamma   90.00
#
_symmetry.space_group_name_H-M   'P 1'
#
loop_
_entity.id
_entity.type
_entity.pdbx_description
1 polymer ?
#
loop_
_entity_poly.entity_id
_entity_poly.type
_entity_poly.pdbx_seq_one_letter_code
_entity_poly.pdbx_strand_id
1 'polypeptide(L)'
;MEAVLREAADATPVLWNTSAAVVSFEPGKTYDFKCPSDRTESSVWGTDIYTLDSSICNAAVHAGKLAPESGGLVTIELRPGESSYKGTTRNGIKTNDYGKYGQSFVVK
;
A
#
# COMPACT_ATOMS: atom_id res chain seq x y z
N MET A 1 19.13 22.72 20.54
CA MET A 1 18.81 21.31 20.79
C MET A 1 17.30 21.17 20.60
N GLU A 2 16.84 21.03 19.36
CA GLU A 2 16.72 19.76 18.61
C GLU A 2 15.76 18.77 19.27
N ALA A 3 14.54 18.70 18.73
CA ALA A 3 14.01 17.47 18.13
C ALA A 3 12.77 17.84 17.29
N VAL A 4 12.90 17.63 15.98
CA VAL A 4 11.85 17.68 14.97
C VAL A 4 10.92 16.49 15.21
N LEU A 5 9.64 16.72 15.45
CA LEU A 5 8.60 15.68 15.34
C LEU A 5 7.34 16.30 14.72
N ARG A 6 7.30 16.36 13.39
CA ARG A 6 6.10 16.68 12.62
C ARG A 6 5.97 15.69 11.46
N GLU A 7 5.61 14.43 11.69
CA GLU A 7 5.36 13.48 10.58
C GLU A 7 4.19 12.48 10.81
N ALA A 8 3.39 12.60 11.87
CA ALA A 8 2.31 11.62 12.15
C ALA A 8 0.87 12.18 12.15
N ALA A 9 0.67 13.49 11.95
CA ALA A 9 -0.65 14.12 12.10
C ALA A 9 -1.54 14.10 10.85
N ASP A 10 -1.00 13.81 9.66
CA ASP A 10 -1.73 13.88 8.38
C ASP A 10 -2.03 12.52 7.74
N ALA A 11 -1.56 11.42 8.36
CA ALA A 11 -1.78 10.09 7.80
C ALA A 11 -3.26 9.71 7.92
N THR A 12 -3.88 9.39 6.78
CA THR A 12 -5.30 9.06 6.72
C THR A 12 -5.52 7.66 7.31
N PRO A 13 -6.37 7.50 8.34
CA PRO A 13 -6.68 6.19 8.90
C PRO A 13 -7.45 5.35 7.87
N VAL A 14 -6.99 4.12 7.64
CA VAL A 14 -7.59 3.18 6.67
C VAL A 14 -7.80 1.83 7.31
N LEU A 15 -8.66 1.01 6.71
CA LEU A 15 -8.84 -0.38 7.11
C LEU A 15 -7.97 -1.28 6.23
N TRP A 16 -7.78 -2.52 6.68
CA TRP A 16 -7.02 -3.51 5.93
C TRP A 16 -7.64 -3.89 4.58
N ASN A 17 -8.94 -3.68 4.38
CA ASN A 17 -9.61 -3.87 3.10
C ASN A 17 -9.67 -2.58 2.26
N THR A 18 -9.13 -1.46 2.75
CA THR A 18 -9.11 -0.20 2.00
C THR A 18 -8.08 -0.26 0.89
N SER A 19 -8.54 0.00 -0.34
CA SER A 19 -7.70 0.07 -1.52
C SER A 19 -7.10 1.46 -1.73
N ALA A 20 -6.02 1.54 -2.49
CA ALA A 20 -5.43 2.83 -2.87
C ALA A 20 -6.35 3.67 -3.79
N ALA A 21 -7.41 3.07 -4.35
CA ALA A 21 -8.40 3.76 -5.16
C ALA A 21 -9.26 4.77 -4.38
N VAL A 22 -9.14 4.84 -3.04
CA VAL A 22 -9.82 5.85 -2.22
C VAL A 22 -9.26 7.26 -2.39
N VAL A 23 -8.05 7.40 -2.93
CA VAL A 23 -7.43 8.71 -3.20
C VAL A 23 -7.49 9.08 -4.68
N SER A 24 -7.44 10.38 -4.96
CA SER A 24 -7.35 10.88 -6.32
C SER A 24 -6.06 10.42 -6.98
N PHE A 25 -6.18 9.85 -8.17
CA PHE A 25 -5.03 9.33 -8.88
C PHE A 25 -4.25 10.42 -9.60
N GLU A 26 -3.04 10.68 -9.12
CA GLU A 26 -2.09 11.62 -9.71
C GLU A 26 -0.69 10.97 -9.70
N PRO A 27 -0.12 10.59 -10.86
CA PRO A 27 1.19 9.96 -10.93
C PRO A 27 2.30 10.79 -10.23
N GLY A 28 3.10 10.13 -9.39
CA GLY A 28 4.15 10.74 -8.59
C GLY A 28 3.67 11.34 -7.27
N LYS A 29 2.36 11.43 -7.03
CA LYS A 29 1.81 11.91 -5.77
C LYS A 29 1.93 10.83 -4.70
N THR A 30 2.30 11.26 -3.50
CA THR A 30 2.41 10.38 -2.33
C THR A 30 1.27 10.63 -1.35
N TYR A 31 0.87 9.57 -0.67
CA TYR A 31 -0.15 9.62 0.37
C TYR A 31 0.32 8.80 1.57
N ASP A 32 0.10 9.35 2.75
CA ASP A 32 0.37 8.70 4.02
C ASP A 32 -0.92 8.12 4.60
N PHE A 33 -0.86 6.85 4.96
CA PHE A 33 -1.97 6.10 5.52
C PHE A 33 -1.58 5.49 6.85
N LYS A 34 -2.57 5.28 7.72
CA LYS A 34 -2.39 4.59 8.99
C LYS A 34 -3.21 3.31 9.02
N CYS A 35 -2.51 2.18 9.06
CA CYS A 35 -3.08 0.85 9.17
C CYS A 35 -3.25 0.46 10.65
N PRO A 36 -4.41 -0.08 11.05
CA PRO A 36 -4.63 -0.58 12.41
C PRO A 36 -3.90 -1.91 12.63
N SER A 37 -3.79 -2.34 13.89
CA SER A 37 -3.21 -3.65 14.26
C SER A 37 -4.13 -4.85 13.95
N ASP A 38 -5.39 -4.59 13.57
CA ASP A 38 -6.40 -5.63 13.34
C ASP A 38 -6.24 -6.24 11.93
N ARG A 39 -5.23 -7.10 11.77
CA ARG A 39 -4.88 -7.70 10.47
C ARG A 39 -6.08 -8.40 9.85
N THR A 40 -6.48 -7.92 8.69
CA THR A 40 -7.44 -8.61 7.82
C THR A 40 -6.81 -8.85 6.45
N GLU A 41 -6.84 -10.10 6.00
CA GLU A 41 -6.33 -10.43 4.67
C GLU A 41 -7.27 -9.90 3.59
N SER A 42 -6.68 -9.28 2.57
CA SER A 42 -7.41 -8.73 1.43
C SER A 42 -6.61 -8.94 0.15
N SER A 43 -7.30 -8.94 -0.98
CA SER A 43 -6.67 -9.17 -2.28
C SER A 43 -5.68 -8.05 -2.60
N VAL A 44 -4.52 -8.48 -3.08
CA VAL A 44 -3.46 -7.63 -3.59
C VAL A 44 -2.98 -8.23 -4.89
N TRP A 45 -2.70 -7.38 -5.87
CA TRP A 45 -2.22 -7.78 -7.19
C TRP A 45 -0.88 -7.12 -7.48
N GLY A 46 0.07 -7.92 -7.94
CA GLY A 46 1.42 -7.45 -8.24
C GLY A 46 2.43 -7.57 -7.09
N THR A 47 3.64 -7.12 -7.37
CA THR A 47 4.82 -7.24 -6.51
C THR A 47 5.68 -6.02 -6.74
N ASP A 48 6.01 -5.30 -5.66
CA ASP A 48 6.71 -4.01 -5.65
C ASP A 48 5.91 -2.86 -6.32
N ILE A 49 5.26 -3.15 -7.44
CA ILE A 49 4.22 -2.35 -8.09
C ILE A 49 2.89 -3.08 -7.94
N TYR A 50 1.92 -2.41 -7.35
CA TYR A 50 0.59 -2.95 -7.05
C TYR A 50 -0.48 -2.22 -7.87
N THR A 51 -1.55 -2.92 -8.24
CA THR A 51 -2.71 -2.26 -8.88
C THR A 51 -3.40 -1.32 -7.90
N LEU A 52 -4.00 -0.23 -8.38
CA LEU A 52 -4.63 0.77 -7.49
C LEU A 52 -5.79 0.22 -6.64
N ASP A 53 -6.46 -0.83 -7.09
CA ASP A 53 -7.51 -1.52 -6.35
C ASP A 53 -6.98 -2.48 -5.27
N SER A 54 -5.67 -2.69 -5.17
CA SER A 54 -5.06 -3.49 -4.10
C SER A 54 -5.18 -2.83 -2.73
N SER A 55 -5.31 -3.65 -1.69
CA SER A 55 -5.26 -3.20 -0.29
C SER A 55 -3.91 -2.55 0.07
N ILE A 56 -3.97 -1.36 0.65
CA ILE A 56 -2.77 -0.58 1.06
C ILE A 56 -1.98 -1.33 2.13
N CYS A 57 -2.65 -1.76 3.21
CA CYS A 57 -1.99 -2.40 4.35
C CYS A 57 -1.40 -3.77 3.98
N ASN A 58 -2.14 -4.59 3.22
CA ASN A 58 -1.63 -5.89 2.77
C ASN A 58 -0.45 -5.72 1.81
N ALA A 59 -0.51 -4.75 0.89
CA ALA A 59 0.61 -4.43 0.00
C ALA A 59 1.84 -3.95 0.78
N ALA A 60 1.63 -3.18 1.85
CA ALA A 60 2.72 -2.70 2.71
C ALA A 60 3.38 -3.83 3.51
N VAL A 61 2.61 -4.77 4.05
CA VAL A 61 3.17 -5.98 4.68
C VAL A 61 3.91 -6.80 3.63
N HIS A 62 3.30 -7.04 2.47
CA HIS A 62 3.95 -7.77 1.37
C HIS A 62 5.29 -7.15 0.97
N ALA A 63 5.36 -5.82 0.88
CA ALA A 63 6.58 -5.06 0.63
C ALA A 63 7.59 -5.06 1.81
N GLY A 64 7.20 -5.58 2.99
CA GLY A 64 8.02 -5.59 4.19
C GLY A 64 8.13 -4.22 4.88
N LYS A 65 7.19 -3.31 4.58
CA LYS A 65 7.15 -1.92 5.08
C LYS A 65 6.23 -1.74 6.29
N LEU A 66 5.37 -2.73 6.55
CA LEU A 66 4.44 -2.72 7.67
C LEU A 66 4.53 -4.02 8.46
N ALA A 67 4.54 -3.92 9.79
CA ALA A 67 4.42 -5.08 10.67
C ALA A 67 2.94 -5.44 10.85
N PRO A 68 2.50 -6.65 10.49
CA PRO A 68 1.08 -7.00 10.45
C PRO A 68 0.37 -6.91 11.81
N GLU A 69 1.05 -7.32 12.89
CA GLU A 69 0.48 -7.40 14.24
C GLU A 69 0.38 -6.02 14.92
N SER A 70 1.19 -5.05 14.50
CA SER A 70 1.27 -3.73 15.15
C SER A 70 0.59 -2.63 14.34
N GLY A 71 0.33 -2.88 13.04
CA GLY A 71 -0.06 -1.81 12.12
C GLY A 71 1.02 -0.73 12.04
N GLY A 72 0.63 0.49 11.67
CA GLY A 72 1.57 1.61 11.56
C GLY A 72 1.28 2.54 10.40
N LEU A 73 2.26 3.42 10.15
CA LEU A 73 2.24 4.36 9.05
C LEU A 73 2.75 3.70 7.77
N VAL A 74 2.10 4.00 6.66
CA VAL A 74 2.43 3.49 5.33
C VAL A 74 2.37 4.66 4.35
N THR A 75 3.45 4.90 3.64
CA THR A 75 3.48 5.86 2.54
C THR A 75 3.37 5.11 1.22
N ILE A 76 2.45 5.54 0.35
CA ILE A 76 2.39 5.05 -1.03
C ILE A 76 2.73 6.17 -2.00
N GLU A 77 3.29 5.81 -3.16
CA GLU A 77 3.41 6.69 -4.32
C GLU A 77 2.55 6.13 -5.46
N LEU A 78 1.71 6.98 -6.05
CA LEU A 78 0.91 6.61 -7.20
C LEU A 78 1.75 6.58 -8.47
N ARG A 79 1.56 5.57 -9.30
CA ARG A 79 2.33 5.33 -10.52
C ARG A 79 1.39 5.04 -11.69
N PRO A 80 1.79 5.34 -12.94
CA PRO A 80 1.08 4.84 -14.10
C PRO A 80 0.91 3.33 -14.05
N GLY A 81 -0.20 2.85 -14.58
CA GLY A 81 -0.50 1.43 -14.69
C GLY A 81 0.48 0.65 -15.56
N GLU A 82 0.71 -0.61 -15.21
CA GLU A 82 1.50 -1.57 -15.99
C GLU A 82 0.64 -2.45 -16.91
N SER A 83 1.31 -3.02 -17.92
CA SER A 83 0.70 -3.98 -18.86
C SER A 83 0.47 -5.36 -18.25
N SER A 84 1.18 -5.70 -17.18
CA SER A 84 1.02 -6.92 -16.40
C SER A 84 1.61 -6.74 -15.01
N TYR A 85 1.09 -7.50 -14.05
CA TYR A 85 1.53 -7.51 -12.66
C TYR A 85 1.81 -8.95 -12.25
N LYS A 86 3.00 -9.18 -11.71
CA LYS A 86 3.41 -10.50 -11.22
C LYS A 86 3.03 -10.66 -9.75
N GLY A 87 2.25 -11.67 -9.41
CA GLY A 87 1.96 -12.05 -8.03
C GLY A 87 3.11 -12.82 -7.41
N THR A 88 3.44 -12.54 -6.14
CA THR A 88 4.41 -13.33 -5.38
C THR A 88 3.93 -13.54 -3.94
N THR A 89 4.70 -14.28 -3.14
CA THR A 89 4.45 -14.42 -1.71
C THR A 89 5.65 -13.87 -0.95
N ARG A 90 5.44 -12.82 -0.17
CA ARG A 90 6.46 -12.16 0.67
C ARG A 90 5.86 -11.78 2.01
N ASN A 91 6.64 -11.88 3.08
CA ASN A 91 6.24 -11.47 4.43
C ASN A 91 4.89 -12.06 4.90
N GLY A 92 4.57 -13.28 4.46
CA GLY A 92 3.33 -13.96 4.82
C GLY A 92 2.07 -13.43 4.13
N ILE A 93 2.21 -12.59 3.09
CA ILE A 93 1.12 -12.16 2.20
C ILE A 93 1.34 -12.79 0.83
N LYS A 94 0.27 -13.34 0.24
CA LYS A 94 0.26 -13.81 -1.14
C LYS A 94 -0.48 -12.82 -2.01
N THR A 95 0.18 -12.32 -3.05
CA THR A 95 -0.44 -11.48 -4.08
C THR A 95 -0.72 -12.29 -5.33
N ASN A 96 -1.65 -11.80 -6.16
CA ASN A 96 -2.07 -12.46 -7.38
C ASN A 96 -1.45 -11.79 -8.61
N ASP A 97 -1.27 -12.57 -9.67
CA ASP A 97 -0.98 -12.00 -10.97
C ASP A 97 -2.20 -11.20 -11.48
N TYR A 98 -1.94 -10.17 -12.27
CA TYR A 98 -2.97 -9.40 -12.95
C TYR A 98 -2.52 -8.96 -14.34
N GLY A 99 -3.49 -8.77 -15.23
CA GLY A 99 -3.24 -8.29 -16.59
C GLY A 99 -2.98 -6.78 -16.63
N LYS A 100 -3.28 -6.16 -17.78
CA LYS A 100 -3.17 -4.72 -17.94
C LYS A 100 -4.13 -4.00 -16.98
N TYR A 101 -3.61 -3.04 -16.22
CA TYR A 101 -4.42 -2.19 -15.34
C TYR A 101 -3.90 -0.76 -15.40
N GLY A 102 -4.79 0.23 -15.43
CA GLY A 102 -4.46 1.61 -15.81
C GLY A 102 -3.76 2.45 -14.74
N GLN A 103 -3.78 2.02 -13.49
CA GLN A 103 -3.28 2.78 -12.34
C GLN A 103 -2.56 1.88 -11.35
N SER A 104 -1.41 2.31 -10.85
CA SER A 104 -0.64 1.54 -9.88
C SER A 104 -0.28 2.38 -8.67
N PHE A 105 0.23 1.71 -7.65
CA PHE A 105 0.99 2.36 -6.59
C PHE A 105 2.17 1.49 -6.17
N VAL A 106 3.14 2.13 -5.53
CA VAL A 106 4.26 1.48 -4.86
C VAL A 106 4.26 1.88 -3.39
N VAL A 107 4.76 1.03 -2.52
CA VAL A 107 4.92 1.33 -1.09
C VAL A 107 6.35 1.82 -0.84
N LYS A 108 6.52 2.95 -0.17
CA LYS A 108 7.84 3.51 0.15
C LYS A 108 8.41 3.03 1.48
#